data_AF-A0A410GC15-F1
#
_entry.id   AF-A0A410GC15-F1
#
_cell.length_a   1.000
_cell.length_b   1.000
_cell.length_c   1.000
_cell.angle_alpha   90.00
_cell.angle_beta   90.00
_cell.angle_gamma   90.00
#
_symmetry.space_group_name_H-M   'P 1'
#
loop_
_entity.id
_entity.type
_entity.pdbx_description
1 polymer ?
#
loop_
_entity_poly.entity_id
_entity_poly.type
_entity_poly.pdbx_seq_one_letter_code
_entity_poly.pdbx_strand_id
1 'polypeptide(L)'
;MRNDTPSHYSGTTRFLHWAMSLLIILQFMKLGDRINDGEHWVGQNIVPWHISVGALIFVLALLRLWWALRQRPHRPQPEAMPALVRLGHNLLYACMLLLPITGICTMLGGGYGLTVFGINLVAETEVEIPWLAAIGNLHSYIAWTFVALVIGHIAAALFHHFVRRDRTLRRMLGS
;
A
#
# COMPACT_ATOMS: atom_id res chain seq x y z
N MET A 1 18.92 -13.90 -8.17
CA MET A 1 18.07 -12.76 -8.59
C MET A 1 18.98 -11.70 -9.17
N ARG A 2 18.62 -11.08 -10.31
CA ARG A 2 19.41 -9.96 -10.87
C ARG A 2 19.18 -8.71 -10.01
N ASN A 3 20.20 -7.88 -9.84
CA ASN A 3 20.10 -6.59 -9.15
C ASN A 3 19.39 -5.54 -10.01
N ASP A 4 18.96 -4.44 -9.39
CA ASP A 4 18.54 -3.25 -10.12
C ASP A 4 19.74 -2.69 -10.93
N THR A 5 19.46 -1.92 -11.97
CA THR A 5 20.48 -1.20 -12.73
C THR A 5 20.01 0.24 -12.98
N PRO A 6 20.92 1.16 -13.36
CA PRO A 6 20.52 2.51 -13.75
C PRO A 6 19.58 2.54 -14.97
N SER A 7 19.61 1.52 -15.82
CA SER A 7 18.81 1.46 -17.05
C SER A 7 17.46 0.75 -16.88
N HIS A 8 17.32 -0.17 -15.93
CA HIS A 8 16.07 -0.90 -15.65
C HIS A 8 16.05 -1.53 -14.25
N TYR A 9 14.84 -1.72 -13.71
CA TYR A 9 14.63 -2.44 -12.46
C TYR A 9 14.70 -3.96 -12.65
N SER A 10 15.19 -4.66 -11.62
CA SER A 10 15.23 -6.12 -11.61
C SER A 10 13.83 -6.75 -11.72
N GLY A 11 13.77 -8.01 -12.16
CA GLY A 11 12.51 -8.78 -12.17
C GLY A 11 11.84 -8.81 -10.79
N THR A 12 12.62 -8.96 -9.71
CA THR A 12 12.11 -8.94 -8.33
C THR A 12 11.50 -7.61 -7.96
N THR A 13 12.17 -6.49 -8.25
CA THR A 13 11.63 -5.15 -7.98
C THR A 13 10.32 -4.90 -8.74
N ARG A 14 10.27 -5.30 -10.02
CA ARG A 14 9.06 -5.17 -10.85
C ARG A 14 7.92 -6.03 -10.35
N PHE A 15 8.18 -7.30 -10.05
CA PHE A 15 7.18 -8.23 -9.53
C PHE A 15 6.57 -7.70 -8.22
N LEU A 16 7.40 -7.36 -7.23
CA LEU A 16 6.91 -6.85 -5.94
C LEU A 16 6.07 -5.58 -6.12
N HIS A 17 6.50 -4.66 -6.97
CA HIS A 17 5.75 -3.45 -7.23
C HIS A 17 4.39 -3.73 -7.86
N TRP A 18 4.35 -4.43 -9.00
CA TRP A 18 3.10 -4.63 -9.74
C TRP A 18 2.12 -5.55 -9.00
N ALA A 19 2.63 -6.58 -8.30
CA ALA A 19 1.81 -7.39 -7.42
C ALA A 19 1.17 -6.55 -6.31
N MET A 20 1.95 -5.71 -5.63
CA MET A 20 1.41 -4.80 -4.61
C MET A 20 0.45 -3.76 -5.20
N SER A 21 0.74 -3.18 -6.37
CA SER A 21 -0.14 -2.21 -7.02
C SER A 21 -1.52 -2.80 -7.29
N LEU A 22 -1.60 -4.05 -7.77
CA LEU A 22 -2.87 -4.74 -7.99
C LEU A 22 -3.65 -4.93 -6.67
N LEU A 23 -2.97 -5.38 -5.61
CA LEU A 23 -3.59 -5.57 -4.30
C LEU A 23 -4.04 -4.23 -3.67
N ILE A 24 -3.28 -3.15 -3.87
CA ILE A 24 -3.65 -1.81 -3.40
C ILE A 24 -4.89 -1.30 -4.14
N ILE A 25 -5.00 -1.53 -5.45
CA ILE A 25 -6.21 -1.19 -6.20
C ILE A 25 -7.42 -1.95 -5.63
N LEU A 26 -7.24 -3.24 -5.31
CA LEU A 26 -8.29 -4.04 -4.65
C LEU A 26 -8.67 -3.43 -3.29
N GLN A 27 -7.71 -2.93 -2.50
CA GLN A 27 -8.03 -2.27 -1.22
C GLN A 27 -8.88 -1.01 -1.37
N PHE A 28 -8.78 -0.28 -2.50
CA PHE A 28 -9.64 0.88 -2.73
C PHE A 28 -11.11 0.52 -2.93
N MET A 29 -11.44 -0.75 -3.19
CA MET A 29 -12.83 -1.21 -3.22
C MET A 29 -13.51 -1.10 -1.85
N LYS A 30 -12.75 -0.97 -0.75
CA LYS A 30 -13.28 -0.64 0.59
C LYS A 30 -14.07 0.67 0.61
N LEU A 31 -13.82 1.58 -0.33
CA LEU A 31 -14.64 2.79 -0.50
C LEU A 31 -16.10 2.46 -0.86
N GLY A 32 -16.36 1.28 -1.42
CA GLY A 32 -17.69 0.78 -1.73
C GLY A 32 -18.63 0.73 -0.54
N ASP A 33 -18.15 0.47 0.68
CA ASP A 33 -19.00 0.48 1.88
C ASP A 33 -19.69 1.83 2.15
N ARG A 34 -19.19 2.92 1.56
CA ARG A 34 -19.83 4.24 1.65
C ARG A 34 -21.00 4.41 0.68
N ILE A 35 -21.26 3.43 -0.17
CA ILE A 35 -22.35 3.42 -1.15
C ILE A 35 -23.40 2.44 -0.63
N ASN A 36 -24.62 2.92 -0.36
CA ASN A 36 -25.71 2.08 0.13
C ASN A 36 -25.31 1.18 1.32
N ASP A 37 -24.46 1.69 2.22
CA ASP A 37 -23.89 0.97 3.37
C ASP A 37 -23.29 -0.42 3.04
N GLY A 38 -22.74 -0.56 1.83
CA GLY A 38 -22.15 -1.81 1.34
C GLY A 38 -23.17 -2.86 0.87
N GLU A 39 -24.47 -2.54 0.85
CA GLU A 39 -25.55 -3.38 0.32
C GLU A 39 -25.57 -3.39 -1.21
N HIS A 40 -24.46 -3.84 -1.79
CA HIS A 40 -24.29 -4.09 -3.21
C HIS A 40 -23.19 -5.15 -3.44
N TRP A 41 -23.05 -5.64 -4.66
CA TRP A 41 -22.17 -6.78 -4.96
C TRP A 41 -20.72 -6.60 -4.48
N VAL A 42 -20.11 -5.42 -4.72
CA VAL A 42 -18.73 -5.13 -4.27
C VAL A 42 -18.59 -5.15 -2.74
N GLY A 43 -19.51 -4.53 -1.99
CA GLY A 43 -19.50 -4.48 -0.53
C GLY A 43 -19.67 -5.87 0.09
N GLN A 44 -20.49 -6.72 -0.51
CA GLN A 44 -20.75 -8.07 0.01
C GLN A 44 -19.68 -9.10 -0.39
N ASN A 45 -19.02 -8.94 -1.55
CA ASN A 45 -18.14 -10.00 -2.09
C ASN A 45 -16.65 -9.63 -2.10
N ILE A 46 -16.31 -8.34 -2.17
CA ILE A 46 -14.91 -7.89 -2.27
C ILE A 46 -14.45 -7.29 -0.94
N VAL A 47 -15.23 -6.40 -0.36
CA VAL A 47 -14.84 -5.68 0.86
C VAL A 47 -14.52 -6.59 2.06
N PRO A 48 -15.15 -7.76 2.27
CA PRO A 48 -14.79 -8.65 3.37
C PRO A 48 -13.33 -9.13 3.32
N TRP A 49 -12.70 -9.10 2.15
CA TRP A 49 -11.28 -9.46 1.99
C TRP A 49 -10.31 -8.37 2.46
N HIS A 50 -10.80 -7.18 2.81
CA HIS A 50 -9.98 -6.01 3.10
C HIS A 50 -8.90 -6.26 4.17
N ILE A 51 -9.26 -6.95 5.27
CA ILE A 51 -8.32 -7.28 6.35
C ILE A 51 -7.25 -8.25 5.87
N SER A 52 -7.66 -9.30 5.17
CA SER A 52 -6.76 -10.35 4.69
C SER A 52 -5.78 -9.84 3.64
N VAL A 53 -6.28 -9.09 2.66
CA VAL A 53 -5.46 -8.43 1.63
C VAL A 53 -4.56 -7.37 2.26
N GLY A 54 -5.06 -6.62 3.24
CA GLY A 54 -4.27 -5.64 3.99
C GLY A 54 -3.09 -6.28 4.73
N ALA A 55 -3.31 -7.42 5.38
CA ALA A 55 -2.26 -8.20 6.04
C ALA A 55 -1.22 -8.72 5.02
N LEU A 56 -1.66 -9.23 3.87
CA LEU A 56 -0.75 -9.65 2.80
C LEU A 56 0.09 -8.48 2.26
N ILE A 57 -0.53 -7.33 2.00
CA ILE A 57 0.18 -6.12 1.58
C ILE A 57 1.20 -5.70 2.63
N PHE A 58 0.89 -5.81 3.92
CA PHE A 58 1.84 -5.47 4.99
C PHE A 58 3.12 -6.31 4.90
N VAL A 59 2.97 -7.64 4.77
CA VAL A 59 4.10 -8.55 4.60
C VAL A 59 4.89 -8.20 3.33
N LEU A 60 4.20 -8.01 2.21
CA LEU A 60 4.84 -7.62 0.95
C LEU A 60 5.53 -6.26 1.01
N ALA A 61 4.98 -5.30 1.77
CA ALA A 61 5.57 -3.98 1.99
C ALA A 61 6.87 -4.07 2.78
N LEU A 62 6.92 -4.91 3.82
CA LEU A 62 8.15 -5.19 4.57
C LEU A 62 9.22 -5.84 3.67
N LEU A 63 8.83 -6.86 2.90
CA LEU A 63 9.72 -7.51 1.93
C LEU A 63 10.23 -6.53 0.87
N ARG A 64 9.34 -5.69 0.33
CA ARG A 64 9.67 -4.65 -0.65
C ARG A 64 10.59 -3.59 -0.06
N LEU A 65 10.36 -3.16 1.18
CA LEU A 65 11.21 -2.19 1.86
C LEU A 65 12.61 -2.77 2.07
N TRP A 66 12.71 -3.99 2.61
CA TRP A 66 13.97 -4.70 2.76
C TRP A 66 14.72 -4.84 1.43
N TRP A 67 14.02 -5.29 0.38
CA TRP A 67 14.59 -5.42 -0.96
C TRP A 67 15.04 -4.06 -1.50
N ALA A 68 14.23 -3.02 -1.33
CA ALA A 68 14.53 -1.67 -1.77
C ALA A 68 15.78 -1.09 -1.10
N LEU A 69 15.96 -1.34 0.20
CA LEU A 69 17.16 -0.93 0.93
C LEU A 69 18.41 -1.63 0.39
N ARG A 70 18.34 -2.93 0.09
CA ARG A 70 19.45 -3.68 -0.53
C ARG A 70 19.79 -3.21 -1.94
N GLN A 71 18.79 -2.76 -2.70
CA GLN A 71 19.01 -2.28 -4.06
C GLN A 71 19.39 -0.80 -4.15
N ARG A 72 19.36 -0.04 -3.04
CA ARG A 72 19.68 1.40 -3.04
C ARG A 72 20.94 1.79 -3.83
N PRO A 73 22.09 1.08 -3.73
CA PRO A 73 23.30 1.45 -4.48
C PRO A 73 23.16 1.36 -6.00
N HIS A 74 22.21 0.54 -6.49
CA HIS A 74 22.07 0.22 -7.91
C HIS A 74 20.91 0.98 -8.58
N ARG A 75 20.16 1.78 -7.82
CA ARG A 75 18.96 2.45 -8.33
C ARG A 75 19.28 3.70 -9.15
N PRO A 76 18.53 3.96 -10.23
CA PRO A 76 18.65 5.21 -10.96
C PRO A 76 18.32 6.40 -10.04
N GLN A 77 19.16 7.44 -10.07
CA GLN A 77 18.88 8.68 -9.37
C GLN A 77 17.81 9.48 -10.14
N PRO A 78 16.90 10.18 -9.44
CA PRO A 78 15.95 11.06 -10.11
C PRO A 78 16.70 12.21 -10.78
N GLU A 79 16.41 12.46 -12.07
CA GLU A 79 17.05 13.53 -12.85
C GLU A 79 16.56 14.93 -12.41
N ALA A 80 15.36 15.04 -11.85
CA ALA A 80 14.79 16.29 -11.37
C ALA A 80 14.11 16.13 -10.00
N MET A 81 14.17 17.18 -9.18
CA MET A 81 13.54 17.27 -7.86
C MET A 81 13.77 16.02 -6.97
N PRO A 82 15.02 15.56 -6.80
CA PRO A 82 15.29 14.28 -6.15
C PRO A 82 14.82 14.25 -4.69
N ALA A 83 14.76 15.40 -4.01
CA ALA A 83 14.18 15.51 -2.67
C ALA A 83 12.67 15.21 -2.65
N LEU A 84 11.90 15.78 -3.59
CA LEU A 84 10.46 15.56 -3.69
C LEU A 84 10.14 14.11 -4.06
N VAL A 85 10.89 13.53 -5.00
CA VAL A 85 10.74 12.12 -5.38
C VAL A 85 11.03 11.21 -4.19
N ARG A 86 12.10 11.47 -3.42
CA ARG A 86 12.41 10.71 -2.20
C ARG A 86 11.32 10.87 -1.14
N LEU A 87 10.85 12.10 -0.91
CA LEU A 87 9.77 12.37 0.04
C LEU A 87 8.50 11.62 -0.32
N GLY A 88 8.06 11.68 -1.58
CA GLY A 88 6.87 10.96 -2.05
C GLY A 88 6.99 9.44 -1.84
N HIS A 89 8.12 8.84 -2.18
CA HIS A 89 8.34 7.42 -1.92
C HIS A 89 8.37 7.09 -0.43
N ASN A 90 9.02 7.90 0.40
CA ASN A 90 9.06 7.70 1.85
C ASN A 90 7.67 7.78 2.48
N LEU A 91 6.84 8.75 2.05
CA LEU A 91 5.46 8.88 2.50
C LEU A 91 4.60 7.69 2.07
N LEU A 92 4.75 7.20 0.83
CA LEU A 92 4.09 5.99 0.37
C LEU A 92 4.48 4.77 1.21
N TYR A 93 5.77 4.58 1.51
CA TYR A 93 6.21 3.49 2.39
C TYR A 93 5.66 3.63 3.80
N ALA A 94 5.69 4.84 4.38
CA ALA A 94 5.15 5.10 5.70
C ALA A 94 3.66 4.76 5.76
N CYS A 95 2.86 5.22 4.79
CA CYS A 95 1.43 4.91 4.73
C CYS A 95 1.17 3.41 4.56
N MET A 96 1.90 2.72 3.67
CA MET A 96 1.73 1.27 3.44
C MET A 96 2.01 0.44 4.71
N LEU A 97 2.88 0.92 5.60
CA LEU A 97 3.16 0.24 6.88
C LEU A 97 2.18 0.65 7.98
N LEU A 98 1.85 1.94 8.08
CA LEU A 98 0.97 2.47 9.12
C LEU A 98 -0.50 2.06 8.92
N LEU A 99 -0.95 1.87 7.68
CA LEU A 99 -2.34 1.46 7.40
C LEU A 99 -2.69 0.11 8.03
N PRO A 100 -1.95 -0.99 7.80
CA PRO A 100 -2.22 -2.26 8.46
C PRO A 100 -2.09 -2.18 9.99
N ILE A 101 -1.10 -1.43 10.50
CA ILE A 101 -0.89 -1.26 11.95
C ILE A 101 -2.12 -0.60 12.58
N THR A 102 -2.54 0.54 12.05
CA THR A 102 -3.72 1.26 12.55
C THR A 102 -5.00 0.46 12.34
N GLY A 103 -5.11 -0.33 11.25
CA GLY A 103 -6.24 -1.22 11.03
C GLY A 103 -6.32 -2.33 12.09
N ILE A 104 -5.18 -2.94 12.46
CA ILE A 104 -5.11 -3.89 13.58
C ILE A 104 -5.51 -3.18 14.89
N CYS A 105 -5.05 -1.95 15.12
CA CYS A 105 -5.47 -1.17 16.29
C CYS A 105 -6.98 -0.90 16.32
N THR A 106 -7.63 -0.65 15.16
CA THR A 106 -9.10 -0.55 15.07
C THR A 106 -9.76 -1.86 15.47
N MET A 107 -9.30 -2.98 14.90
CA MET A 107 -9.86 -4.30 15.15
C MET A 107 -9.75 -4.71 16.62
N LEU A 108 -8.54 -4.64 17.18
CA LEU A 108 -8.29 -5.02 18.58
C LEU A 108 -8.84 -4.00 19.57
N GLY A 109 -8.80 -2.71 19.23
CA GLY A 109 -9.30 -1.64 20.08
C GLY A 109 -10.80 -1.68 20.29
N GLY A 110 -11.56 -2.07 19.26
CA GLY A 110 -13.02 -2.22 19.33
C GLY A 110 -13.51 -3.61 19.73
N GLY A 111 -12.63 -4.54 20.11
CA GLY A 111 -13.02 -5.90 20.51
C GLY A 111 -13.46 -6.81 19.35
N TYR A 112 -13.36 -6.38 18.09
CA TYR A 112 -13.82 -7.12 16.90
C TYR A 112 -13.03 -8.41 16.59
N GLY A 113 -11.96 -8.69 17.33
CA GLY A 113 -11.03 -9.78 17.04
C GLY A 113 -10.21 -9.54 15.77
N LEU A 114 -9.43 -10.53 15.33
CA LEU A 114 -8.64 -10.43 14.11
C LEU A 114 -8.65 -11.77 13.36
N THR A 115 -9.32 -11.79 12.21
CA THR A 115 -9.37 -12.96 11.32
C THR A 115 -8.71 -12.62 9.99
N VAL A 116 -7.72 -13.42 9.59
CA VAL A 116 -6.92 -13.22 8.37
C VAL A 116 -6.96 -14.51 7.55
N PHE A 117 -7.46 -14.42 6.31
CA PHE A 117 -7.69 -15.56 5.41
C PHE A 117 -8.48 -16.71 6.06
N GLY A 118 -9.49 -16.37 6.88
CA GLY A 118 -10.31 -17.34 7.61
C GLY A 118 -9.66 -17.93 8.87
N ILE A 119 -8.40 -17.58 9.15
CA ILE A 119 -7.70 -18.00 10.37
C ILE A 119 -7.95 -16.95 11.45
N ASN A 120 -8.60 -17.34 12.54
CA ASN A 120 -8.78 -16.48 13.71
C ASN A 120 -7.45 -16.40 14.48
N LEU A 121 -6.85 -15.20 14.50
CA LEU A 121 -5.59 -14.93 15.20
C LEU A 121 -5.85 -14.36 16.59
N VAL A 122 -6.93 -13.57 16.74
CA VAL A 122 -7.39 -13.02 18.01
C VAL A 122 -8.91 -13.17 18.04
N ALA A 123 -9.42 -13.76 19.12
CA ALA A 123 -10.86 -13.91 19.33
C ALA A 123 -11.52 -12.54 19.54
N GLU A 124 -12.78 -12.44 19.11
CA GLU A 124 -13.62 -11.30 19.47
C GLU A 124 -13.91 -11.27 20.97
N THR A 125 -14.13 -10.08 21.51
CA THR A 125 -14.39 -9.83 22.92
C THR A 125 -15.26 -8.59 23.08
N GLU A 126 -16.06 -8.53 24.13
CA GLU A 126 -16.85 -7.34 24.48
C GLU A 126 -15.99 -6.24 25.13
N VAL A 127 -14.73 -6.55 25.46
CA VAL A 127 -13.83 -5.61 26.13
C VAL A 127 -13.15 -4.72 25.10
N GLU A 128 -13.53 -3.45 25.08
CA GLU A 128 -12.83 -2.42 24.31
C GLU A 128 -11.49 -2.03 24.96
N ILE A 129 -10.54 -1.63 24.12
CA ILE A 129 -9.24 -1.09 24.53
C ILE A 129 -9.13 0.35 24.00
N PRO A 130 -9.55 1.36 24.78
CA PRO A 130 -9.75 2.73 24.29
C PRO A 130 -8.50 3.35 23.64
N TRP A 131 -7.31 3.09 24.18
CA TRP A 131 -6.07 3.64 23.63
C TRP A 131 -5.70 3.03 22.27
N LEU A 132 -6.02 1.75 22.03
CA LEU A 132 -5.85 1.13 20.71
C LEU A 132 -6.88 1.68 19.72
N ALA A 133 -8.14 1.82 20.15
CA ALA A 133 -9.19 2.40 19.33
C ALA A 133 -8.83 3.84 18.90
N ALA A 134 -8.26 4.64 19.81
CA ALA A 134 -7.78 5.99 19.50
C ALA A 134 -6.69 6.01 18.41
N ILE A 135 -5.76 5.05 18.42
CA ILE A 135 -4.77 4.89 17.33
C ILE A 135 -5.46 4.41 16.04
N GLY A 136 -6.43 3.50 16.16
CA GLY A 136 -7.22 2.99 15.04
C GLY A 136 -7.99 4.08 14.29
N ASN A 137 -8.43 5.14 14.98
CA ASN A 137 -9.11 6.28 14.36
C ASN A 137 -8.24 7.00 13.31
N LEU A 138 -6.90 6.86 13.38
CA LEU A 138 -5.99 7.40 12.37
C LEU A 138 -6.09 6.69 11.02
N HIS A 139 -6.62 5.46 10.98
CA HIS A 139 -6.63 4.63 9.78
C HIS A 139 -7.30 5.33 8.59
N SER A 140 -8.47 5.92 8.79
CA SER A 140 -9.22 6.61 7.72
C SER A 140 -8.45 7.83 7.18
N TYR A 141 -7.83 8.62 8.05
CA TYR A 141 -7.03 9.79 7.65
C TYR A 141 -5.79 9.40 6.84
N ILE A 142 -5.08 8.35 7.29
CA ILE A 142 -3.93 7.80 6.58
C ILE A 142 -4.38 7.19 5.24
N ALA A 143 -5.55 6.56 5.18
CA ALA A 143 -6.07 5.95 3.96
C ALA A 143 -6.34 7.00 2.89
N TRP A 144 -7.00 8.11 3.23
CA TRP A 144 -7.24 9.22 2.30
C TRP A 144 -5.94 9.89 1.85
N THR A 145 -4.99 10.06 2.77
CA THR A 145 -3.66 10.56 2.42
C THR A 145 -2.95 9.61 1.45
N PHE A 146 -3.03 8.31 1.68
CA PHE A 146 -2.45 7.30 0.82
C PHE A 146 -3.08 7.29 -0.58
N VAL A 147 -4.41 7.39 -0.68
CA VAL A 147 -5.12 7.53 -1.96
C VAL A 147 -4.59 8.74 -2.74
N ALA A 148 -4.50 9.92 -2.10
CA ALA A 148 -3.97 11.12 -2.73
C ALA A 148 -2.53 10.94 -3.22
N LEU A 149 -1.67 10.31 -2.41
CA LEU A 149 -0.28 10.01 -2.77
C LEU A 149 -0.18 9.02 -3.94
N VAL A 150 -1.04 7.99 -3.99
CA VAL A 150 -1.07 7.02 -5.10
C VAL A 150 -1.51 7.71 -6.39
N ILE A 151 -2.56 8.55 -6.35
CA ILE A 151 -2.99 9.33 -7.52
C ILE A 151 -1.85 10.24 -7.99
N GLY A 152 -1.23 10.99 -7.08
CA GLY A 152 -0.09 11.86 -7.41
C GLY A 152 1.10 11.08 -7.99
N HIS A 153 1.39 9.90 -7.45
CA HIS A 153 2.45 9.01 -7.96
C HIS A 153 2.17 8.53 -9.39
N ILE A 154 0.93 8.09 -9.67
CA ILE A 154 0.52 7.67 -11.01
C ILE A 154 0.58 8.86 -11.98
N ALA A 155 0.02 10.01 -11.59
CA ALA A 155 0.04 11.23 -12.40
C ALA A 155 1.47 11.66 -12.74
N ALA A 156 2.39 11.61 -11.78
CA ALA A 156 3.81 11.89 -12.02
C ALA A 156 4.42 10.88 -13.01
N ALA A 157 4.19 9.58 -12.84
CA ALA A 157 4.70 8.56 -13.75
C ALA A 157 4.19 8.77 -15.19
N LEU A 158 2.91 9.11 -15.36
CA LEU A 158 2.30 9.39 -16.67
C LEU A 158 2.85 10.70 -17.27
N PHE A 159 3.01 11.76 -16.46
CA PHE A 159 3.62 13.02 -16.89
C PHE A 159 5.04 12.81 -17.41
N HIS A 160 5.86 12.06 -16.66
CA HIS A 160 7.21 11.72 -17.08
C HIS A 160 7.23 10.89 -18.37
N HIS A 161 6.28 9.97 -18.53
CA HIS A 161 6.19 9.13 -19.73
C HIS A 161 5.71 9.88 -20.98
N PHE A 162 4.64 10.66 -20.88
CA PHE A 162 3.99 11.29 -22.04
C PHE A 162 4.50 12.70 -22.33
N VAL A 163 4.79 13.50 -21.30
CA VAL A 163 5.22 14.90 -21.44
C VAL A 163 6.75 15.00 -21.46
N ARG A 164 7.43 14.49 -20.42
CA ARG A 164 8.90 14.52 -20.39
C ARG A 164 9.55 13.48 -21.29
N ARG A 165 8.78 12.46 -21.72
CA ARG A 165 9.21 11.36 -22.60
C ARG A 165 10.46 10.64 -22.08
N ASP A 166 10.61 10.55 -20.76
CA ASP A 166 11.73 9.84 -20.16
C ASP A 166 11.41 8.35 -19.89
N ARG A 167 12.41 7.63 -19.39
CA ARG A 167 12.34 6.19 -19.17
C ARG A 167 11.80 5.80 -17.79
N THR A 168 11.23 6.72 -17.00
CA THR A 168 10.77 6.45 -15.62
C THR A 168 9.81 5.26 -15.56
N LEU A 169 8.72 5.30 -16.35
CA LEU A 169 7.76 4.19 -16.41
C LEU A 169 8.36 2.96 -17.11
N ARG A 170 9.12 3.15 -18.20
CA ARG A 170 9.71 2.06 -18.98
C ARG A 170 10.69 1.20 -18.16
N ARG A 171 11.51 1.83 -17.33
CA ARG A 171 12.39 1.16 -16.33
C ARG A 171 11.60 0.20 -15.45
N MET A 172 10.36 0.54 -15.11
CA MET A 172 9.48 -0.25 -14.25
C MET A 172 8.67 -1.32 -14.98
N LEU A 173 8.48 -1.17 -16.29
CA LEU A 173 7.97 -2.21 -17.17
C LEU A 173 9.09 -3.18 -17.59
N GLY A 174 10.35 -2.72 -17.52
CA GLY A 174 11.56 -3.45 -17.87
C GLY A 174 11.97 -3.31 -19.34
N SER A 175 11.71 -2.13 -19.93
CA SER A 175 12.09 -1.73 -21.29
C SER A 175 12.83 -0.39 -21.33
#